data_AF-A0A383EU87-F1
#
_entry.id   AF-A0A383EU87-F1
#
_cell.length_a   1.000
_cell.length_b   1.000
_cell.length_c   1.000
_cell.angle_alpha   90.00
_cell.angle_beta   90.00
_cell.angle_gamma   90.00
#
_symmetry.space_group_name_H-M   'P 1'
#
loop_
_entity.id
_entity.type
_entity.pdbx_description
1 polymer ?
#
loop_
_entity_poly.entity_id
_entity_poly.type
_entity_poly.pdbx_seq_one_letter_code
_entity_poly.pdbx_strand_id
1 'polypeptide(L)' 'MDEHNQPLKLPPQSIEAEQAVLGCMLIDPEAVSRVLPLLSEKSFYIT' A
#
# COMPACT_ATOMS: atom_id res chain seq x y z
N MET A 1 28.54 5.75 -18.30
CA MET A 1 27.88 6.21 -17.05
C MET A 1 26.51 6.67 -17.50
N ASP A 2 25.62 5.71 -17.74
CA ASP A 2 24.44 5.93 -18.55
C ASP A 2 23.22 5.89 -17.65
N GLU A 3 22.84 7.10 -17.25
CA GLU A 3 21.69 7.44 -16.43
C GLU A 3 20.42 7.34 -17.29
N HIS A 4 20.05 6.12 -17.69
CA HIS A 4 18.76 5.85 -18.32
C HIS A 4 17.75 5.49 -17.24
N ASN A 5 17.29 6.52 -16.51
CA ASN A 5 16.10 6.47 -15.67
C ASN A 5 14.86 6.39 -16.59
N GLN A 6 14.69 5.27 -17.30
CA GLN A 6 13.40 4.95 -17.88
C GLN A 6 12.45 4.73 -16.70
N PRO A 7 11.28 5.41 -16.63
CA PRO A 7 10.31 5.12 -15.60
C PRO A 7 9.98 3.64 -15.74
N LEU A 8 10.44 2.84 -14.78
CA LEU A 8 10.05 1.45 -14.67
C LEU A 8 8.54 1.48 -14.71
N LYS A 9 7.90 0.80 -15.68
CA LYS A 9 6.44 0.70 -15.77
C LYS A 9 5.97 -0.04 -14.53
N LEU A 10 5.80 0.70 -13.46
CA LEU A 10 5.31 0.23 -12.19
C LEU A 10 3.80 0.07 -12.33
N PRO A 11 3.22 -1.02 -11.82
CA PRO A 11 1.78 -1.15 -11.83
C PRO A 11 1.15 0.03 -11.07
N PRO A 12 -0.10 0.40 -11.38
CA PRO A 12 -0.78 1.48 -10.69
C PRO A 12 -0.91 1.14 -9.20
N GLN A 13 -0.27 1.94 -8.36
CA GLN A 13 -0.18 1.75 -6.91
C GLN A 13 0.04 3.08 -6.19
N SER A 14 -0.25 3.14 -4.89
CA SER A 14 -0.03 4.34 -4.06
C SER A 14 0.48 3.96 -2.68
N ILE A 15 1.80 4.10 -2.49
CA ILE A 15 2.47 3.79 -1.23
C ILE A 15 1.95 4.65 -0.07
N GLU A 16 1.64 5.92 -0.33
CA GLU A 16 1.09 6.83 0.69
C GLU A 16 -0.27 6.36 1.19
N ALA A 17 -1.16 5.93 0.28
CA ALA A 17 -2.48 5.42 0.66
C ALA A 17 -2.37 4.13 1.49
N GLU A 18 -1.46 3.23 1.10
CA GLU A 18 -1.18 1.99 1.83
C GLU A 18 -0.69 2.27 3.26
N GLN A 19 0.28 3.18 3.41
CA GLN A 19 0.79 3.59 4.72
C GLN A 19 -0.29 4.26 5.58
N ALA A 20 -1.16 5.09 5.00
CA ALA A 20 -2.27 5.71 5.71
C ALA A 20 -3.27 4.67 6.24
N VAL A 21 -3.58 3.65 5.43
CA VAL A 21 -4.46 2.54 5.84
C VAL A 21 -3.83 1.75 6.99
N LEU A 22 -2.56 1.36 6.87
CA LEU A 22 -1.86 0.63 7.94
C LEU A 22 -1.74 1.48 9.21
N GLY A 23 -1.42 2.77 9.09
CA GLY A 23 -1.38 3.70 10.21
C GLY A 23 -2.74 3.82 10.92
N CYS A 24 -3.84 3.87 10.17
CA CYS A 24 -5.18 3.85 10.74
C CYS A 24 -5.46 2.54 11.49
N MET A 25 -5.06 1.39 10.97
CA MET A 25 -5.19 0.09 11.66
C MET A 25 -4.41 0.02 12.98
N LEU A 26 -3.32 0.76 13.12
CA LEU A 26 -2.54 0.83 14.36
C LEU A 26 -3.17 1.74 15.42
N ILE A 27 -3.92 2.75 15.00
CA ILE A 27 -4.51 3.76 15.90
C ILE A 27 -5.93 3.38 16.32
N ASP A 28 -6.76 2.94 15.36
CA ASP A 28 -8.15 2.57 15.62
C ASP A 28 -8.29 1.04 15.75
N PRO A 29 -8.64 0.53 16.95
CA PRO A 29 -8.76 -0.92 17.19
C PRO A 29 -9.85 -1.58 16.33
N GLU A 30 -10.83 -0.82 15.85
CA GLU A 30 -11.93 -1.35 15.01
C GLU A 30 -11.61 -1.31 13.52
N ALA A 31 -10.53 -0.66 13.10
CA ALA A 31 -10.20 -0.51 11.69
C ALA A 31 -9.93 -1.85 11.00
N VAL A 32 -9.27 -2.78 11.70
CA VAL A 32 -8.99 -4.13 11.16
C VAL A 32 -10.29 -4.89 10.87
N SER A 33 -11.25 -4.88 11.79
CA SER A 33 -12.55 -5.55 11.60
C SER A 33 -13.32 -5.00 10.40
N ARG A 34 -13.24 -3.69 10.16
CA ARG A 34 -13.93 -3.03 9.03
C ARG A 34 -13.31 -3.34 7.67
N VAL A 35 -11.99 -3.52 7.63
CA VAL A 35 -11.23 -3.63 6.36
C VAL A 35 -10.97 -5.07 5.93
N LEU A 36 -11.03 -6.04 6.84
CA LEU A 36 -10.91 -7.47 6.56
C LEU A 36 -11.73 -7.99 5.36
N PRO A 37 -13.01 -7.59 5.15
CA PRO A 37 -13.77 -8.05 3.98
C PRO A 37 -13.36 -7.39 2.66
N LEU A 38 -12.57 -6.31 2.70
CA LEU A 38 -12.19 -5.52 1.52
C LEU A 38 -10.74 -5.74 1.09
N LEU A 39 -9.81 -5.83 2.04
CA LEU A 39 -8.39 -5.93 1.77
C LEU A 39 -7.80 -7.24 2.28
N SER A 40 -6.80 -7.72 1.55
CA SER A 40 -5.94 -8.83 1.96
C SER A 40 -4.48 -8.39 1.95
N GLU A 41 -3.59 -9.21 2.47
CA GLU A 41 -2.14 -8.98 2.40
C GLU A 41 -1.64 -8.71 0.96
N LYS A 42 -2.28 -9.29 -0.06
CA LYS A 42 -1.94 -9.12 -1.47
C LYS A 42 -2.40 -7.79 -2.07
N SER A 43 -3.21 -7.03 -1.33
CA SER A 43 -3.69 -5.71 -1.74
C SER A 43 -2.65 -4.61 -1.53
N PHE A 44 -1.56 -4.90 -0.82
CA PHE A 44 -0.46 -3.99 -0.54
C PHE A 44 0.74 -4.32 -1.42
N TYR A 45 1.49 -3.30 -1.81
CA TYR A 45 2.69 -3.46 -2.62
C TYR A 45 3.79 -4.14 -1.81
N ILE A 46 4.29 -5.27 -2.32
CA ILE A 46 5.41 -5.99 -1.72
C ILE A 46 6.69 -5.21 -2.06
N THR A 47 7.29 -4.59 -1.03
CA THR A 47 8.59 -3.93 -1.15
C THR A 47 9.71 -4.95 -1.36
#